data_AF-A0A954Y658-F1
#
_entry.id   AF-A0A954Y658-F1
#
_cell.length_a   1.000
_cell.length_b   1.000
_cell.length_c   1.000
_cell.angle_alpha   90.00
_cell.angle_beta   90.00
_cell.angle_gamma   90.00
#
_symmetry.space_group_name_H-M   'P 1'
#
loop_
_entity.id
_entity.type
_entity.pdbx_description
1 polymer ?
#
loop_
_entity_poly.entity_id
_entity_poly.type
_entity_poly.pdbx_seq_one_letter_code
_entity_poly.pdbx_strand_id
1 'polypeptide(L)'
;MPSQAQQHAPEPPETASEDISVAEMTRLMDVAAAVRRERLTAEQQLNLEDTKRLLRERLLESARVTGDTVTEAEIDAAIDAYYARLHKFKPPKRSFETFLASLYVRRGTFVRVALAIAGVAAVWYGVFGFALALLLCLTGVDWPALHAAPPVGGLLPECLGEVDLW
;
A
#
# COMPACT_ATOMS: atom_id res chain seq x y z
N MET A 1 -24.19 4.22 33.62
CA MET A 1 -24.00 2.91 34.28
C MET A 1 -22.64 2.36 33.87
N PRO A 2 -21.60 2.51 34.70
CA PRO A 2 -20.28 1.94 34.45
C PRO A 2 -20.17 0.55 35.10
N SER A 3 -20.05 -0.51 34.29
CA SER A 3 -19.65 -1.84 34.78
C SER A 3 -18.24 -2.13 34.29
N GLN A 4 -17.26 -1.63 35.03
CA GLN A 4 -15.93 -2.22 35.07
C GLN A 4 -15.92 -3.26 36.17
N ALA A 5 -15.54 -4.50 35.84
CA ALA A 5 -14.71 -5.38 36.67
C ALA A 5 -14.86 -6.83 36.21
N GLN A 6 -13.95 -7.30 35.36
CA GLN A 6 -13.36 -8.62 35.61
C GLN A 6 -11.97 -8.68 34.95
N GLN A 7 -10.99 -8.11 35.66
CA GLN A 7 -9.60 -8.47 35.50
C GLN A 7 -9.42 -9.87 36.06
N HIS A 8 -9.36 -10.86 35.18
CA HIS A 8 -8.94 -12.21 35.54
C HIS A 8 -7.41 -12.23 35.52
N ALA A 9 -6.79 -12.29 36.69
CA ALA A 9 -5.35 -12.45 36.88
C ALA A 9 -4.94 -13.89 36.54
N PRO A 10 -3.74 -14.13 35.99
CA PRO A 10 -3.27 -15.48 35.68
C PRO A 10 -2.70 -16.14 36.94
N GLU A 11 -3.38 -17.18 37.42
CA GLU A 11 -2.82 -18.10 38.41
C GLU A 11 -1.73 -19.00 37.77
N PRO A 12 -0.70 -19.40 38.54
CA PRO A 12 0.38 -20.26 38.04
C PRO A 12 -0.15 -21.69 37.82
N PRO A 13 0.22 -22.38 36.71
CA PRO A 13 -0.33 -23.70 36.42
C PRO A 13 0.34 -24.78 37.28
N GLU A 14 -0.33 -25.14 38.36
CA GLU A 14 -0.18 -26.43 39.04
C GLU A 14 -1.01 -27.47 38.28
N THR A 15 -0.46 -28.67 38.09
CA THR A 15 -1.00 -29.85 37.37
C THR A 15 -0.82 -29.90 35.85
N ALA A 16 0.40 -30.26 35.44
CA ALA A 16 0.71 -30.82 34.12
C ALA A 16 0.15 -32.25 33.97
N SER A 17 -1.18 -32.42 34.06
CA SER A 17 -1.92 -33.63 33.67
C SER A 17 -3.43 -33.39 33.73
N GLU A 18 -3.91 -32.29 33.17
CA GLU A 18 -5.33 -32.02 32.92
C GLU A 18 -5.59 -32.07 31.42
N ASP A 19 -6.72 -32.68 31.05
CA ASP A 19 -7.15 -32.97 29.68
C ASP A 19 -6.85 -31.79 28.74
N ILE A 20 -5.88 -32.00 27.83
CA ILE A 20 -5.54 -31.01 26.79
C ILE A 20 -6.85 -30.64 26.10
N SER A 21 -7.33 -29.43 26.36
CA SER A 21 -8.60 -28.98 25.78
C SER A 21 -8.50 -29.09 24.27
N VAL A 22 -9.60 -29.44 23.60
CA VAL A 22 -9.64 -29.58 22.14
C VAL A 22 -9.10 -28.33 21.44
N ALA A 23 -9.32 -27.15 22.03
CA ALA A 23 -8.79 -25.88 21.56
C ALA A 23 -7.25 -25.80 21.62
N GLU A 24 -6.63 -26.30 22.70
CA GLU A 24 -5.18 -26.32 22.85
C GLU A 24 -4.53 -27.33 21.89
N MET A 25 -5.19 -28.49 21.66
CA MET A 25 -4.76 -29.45 20.64
C MET A 25 -4.81 -28.84 19.23
N THR A 26 -5.89 -28.14 18.88
CA THR A 26 -5.98 -27.46 17.57
C THR A 26 -4.93 -26.36 17.41
N ARG A 27 -4.65 -25.60 18.48
CA ARG A 27 -3.60 -24.58 18.48
C ARG A 27 -2.21 -25.19 18.32
N LEU A 28 -1.92 -26.30 19.01
CA LEU A 28 -0.66 -27.02 18.83
C LEU A 28 -0.49 -27.54 17.39
N MET A 29 -1.57 -28.01 16.76
CA MET A 29 -1.55 -28.46 15.37
C MET A 29 -1.30 -27.31 14.40
N ASP A 30 -1.87 -26.13 14.64
CA ASP A 30 -1.62 -24.94 13.82
C ASP A 30 -0.17 -24.46 13.93
N VAL A 31 0.40 -24.48 15.14
CA VAL A 31 1.81 -24.18 15.38
C VAL A 31 2.71 -25.22 14.71
N ALA A 32 2.39 -26.51 14.83
CA ALA A 32 3.14 -27.57 14.15
C ALA A 32 3.08 -27.42 12.62
N ALA A 33 1.92 -27.03 12.07
CA ALA A 33 1.76 -26.74 10.65
C ALA A 33 2.54 -25.48 10.22
N ALA A 34 2.61 -24.44 11.07
CA ALA A 34 3.43 -23.26 10.84
C ALA A 34 4.94 -23.62 10.81
N VAL A 35 5.43 -24.33 11.82
CA VAL A 35 6.83 -24.78 11.89
C VAL A 35 7.20 -25.67 10.70
N ARG A 36 6.29 -26.54 10.25
CA ARG A 36 6.51 -27.38 9.06
C ARG A 36 6.63 -26.53 7.79
N ARG A 37 5.80 -25.49 7.63
CA ARG A 37 5.87 -24.57 6.48
C ARG A 37 7.19 -23.80 6.46
N GLU A 38 7.64 -23.29 7.62
CA GLU A 38 8.91 -22.59 7.74
C GLU A 38 10.10 -23.49 7.42
N ARG A 39 10.09 -24.74 7.89
CA ARG A 39 11.13 -25.73 7.53
C ARG A 39 11.16 -26.04 6.04
N LEU A 40 10.02 -26.21 5.39
CA LEU A 40 9.96 -26.42 3.93
C LEU A 40 10.52 -25.21 3.16
N THR A 41 10.28 -23.99 3.62
CA THR A 41 10.85 -22.78 3.01
C THR A 41 12.36 -22.66 3.27
N ALA A 42 12.83 -23.02 4.46
CA ALA A 42 14.26 -23.08 4.77
C ALA A 42 14.98 -24.18 3.97
N GLU A 43 14.35 -25.36 3.83
CA GLU A 43 14.83 -26.46 3.00
C GLU A 43 14.90 -26.05 1.52
N GLN A 44 13.93 -25.28 1.00
CA GLN A 44 14.01 -24.72 -0.36
C GLN A 44 15.22 -23.80 -0.57
N GLN A 45 15.63 -23.05 0.45
CA GLN A 45 16.85 -22.22 0.40
C GLN A 45 18.13 -23.07 0.54
N LEU A 46 18.09 -24.17 1.31
CA LEU A 46 19.18 -25.15 1.45
C LEU A 46 19.34 -26.06 0.21
N ASN A 47 18.27 -26.30 -0.55
CA ASN A 47 18.28 -27.15 -1.75
C ASN A 47 19.02 -26.51 -2.94
N LEU A 48 19.45 -25.25 -2.84
CA LEU A 48 20.26 -24.61 -3.88
C LEU A 48 21.57 -25.37 -4.15
N GLU A 49 22.23 -25.85 -3.10
CA GLU A 49 23.48 -26.59 -3.24
C GLU A 49 23.26 -27.97 -3.88
N ASP A 50 22.16 -28.64 -3.54
CA ASP A 50 21.75 -29.90 -4.18
C ASP A 50 21.40 -29.69 -5.67
N THR A 51 20.73 -28.58 -5.98
CA THR A 51 20.40 -28.21 -7.35
C THR A 51 21.67 -27.91 -8.17
N LYS A 52 22.64 -27.19 -7.59
CA LYS A 52 23.95 -26.94 -8.22
C LYS A 52 24.72 -28.23 -8.48
N ARG A 53 24.73 -29.16 -7.51
CA ARG A 53 25.37 -30.48 -7.65
C ARG A 53 24.75 -31.31 -8.78
N LEU A 54 23.43 -31.38 -8.83
CA LEU A 54 22.73 -32.07 -9.91
C LEU A 54 23.03 -31.42 -11.27
N LEU A 55 23.10 -30.09 -11.34
CA LEU A 55 23.43 -29.37 -12.57
C LEU A 55 24.87 -29.66 -13.03
N ARG A 56 25.82 -29.73 -12.10
CA ARG A 56 27.22 -30.12 -12.38
C ARG A 56 27.30 -31.52 -12.99
N GLU A 57 26.63 -32.50 -12.38
CA GLU A 57 26.62 -33.89 -12.87
C GLU A 57 26.07 -33.96 -14.31
N ARG A 58 24.97 -33.26 -14.60
CA ARG A 58 24.37 -33.21 -15.94
C ARG A 58 25.24 -32.52 -16.98
N LEU A 59 25.95 -31.46 -16.59
CA LEU A 59 26.88 -30.76 -17.48
C LEU A 59 28.11 -31.61 -17.78
N LEU A 60 28.63 -32.35 -16.80
CA LEU A 60 29.73 -33.29 -17.01
C LEU A 60 29.32 -34.47 -17.89
N GLU A 61 28.12 -35.02 -17.69
CA GLU A 61 27.57 -36.08 -18.54
C GLU A 61 27.43 -35.60 -19.99
N SER A 62 26.95 -34.37 -20.19
CA SER A 62 26.81 -33.77 -21.52
C SER A 62 28.16 -33.49 -22.18
N ALA A 63 29.14 -32.95 -21.44
CA ALA A 63 30.49 -32.68 -21.95
C ALA A 63 31.20 -33.95 -22.42
N ARG A 64 31.01 -35.07 -21.71
CA ARG A 64 31.53 -36.39 -22.11
C ARG A 64 30.94 -36.88 -23.43
N VAL A 65 29.66 -36.62 -23.68
CA VAL A 65 28.99 -37.01 -24.94
C VAL A 65 29.44 -36.12 -26.10
N THR A 66 29.65 -34.82 -25.86
CA THR A 66 30.05 -33.85 -26.88
C THR A 66 31.57 -33.87 -27.16
N GLY A 67 32.37 -34.51 -26.30
CA GLY A 67 33.82 -34.58 -26.44
C GLY A 67 34.53 -33.28 -26.10
N ASP A 68 33.86 -32.38 -25.37
CA ASP A 68 34.38 -31.08 -25.00
C ASP A 68 35.19 -31.20 -23.70
N THR A 69 36.42 -30.66 -23.69
CA THR A 69 37.36 -30.81 -22.56
C THR A 69 37.13 -29.72 -21.53
N VAL A 70 35.92 -29.67 -20.96
CA VAL A 70 35.59 -28.72 -19.90
C VAL A 70 35.96 -29.33 -18.56
N THR A 71 36.75 -28.61 -17.77
CA THR A 71 37.17 -29.08 -16.45
C THR A 71 36.05 -28.92 -15.41
N GLU A 72 36.01 -29.77 -14.39
CA GLU A 72 35.02 -29.67 -13.31
C GLU A 72 35.04 -28.30 -12.61
N ALA A 73 36.24 -27.69 -12.51
CA ALA A 73 36.44 -26.39 -11.91
C ALA A 73 35.86 -25.24 -12.76
N GLU A 74 35.94 -25.32 -14.09
CA GLU A 74 35.34 -24.33 -14.99
C GLU A 74 33.81 -24.40 -14.97
N ILE A 75 33.25 -25.61 -14.91
CA ILE A 75 31.81 -25.82 -14.80
C ILE A 75 31.28 -25.21 -13.50
N ASP A 76 31.98 -25.44 -12.38
CA ASP A 76 31.56 -24.89 -11.09
C ASP A 76 31.61 -23.35 -11.06
N ALA A 77 32.69 -22.77 -11.57
CA ALA A 77 32.83 -21.32 -11.70
C ALA A 77 31.74 -20.71 -12.60
N ALA A 78 31.35 -21.41 -13.67
CA ALA A 78 30.27 -20.98 -14.56
C ALA A 78 28.90 -21.05 -13.88
N ILE A 79 28.62 -22.10 -13.11
CA ILE A 79 27.39 -22.26 -12.33
C ILE A 79 27.27 -21.13 -11.29
N ASP A 80 28.33 -20.87 -10.54
CA ASP A 80 28.32 -19.79 -9.54
C ASP A 80 28.14 -18.41 -10.18
N ALA A 81 28.80 -18.14 -11.31
CA ALA A 81 28.60 -16.91 -12.06
C ALA A 81 27.16 -16.77 -12.61
N TYR A 82 26.52 -17.88 -12.97
CA TYR A 82 25.12 -17.91 -13.38
C TYR A 82 24.18 -17.55 -12.22
N TYR A 83 24.30 -18.22 -11.08
CA TYR A 83 23.46 -17.95 -9.91
C TYR A 83 23.68 -16.55 -9.33
N ALA A 84 24.91 -16.03 -9.36
CA ALA A 84 25.22 -14.66 -8.93
C ALA A 84 24.51 -13.59 -9.77
N ARG A 85 24.18 -13.88 -11.04
CA ARG A 85 23.43 -12.97 -11.92
C ARG A 85 21.92 -13.19 -11.85
N LEU A 86 21.47 -14.41 -11.54
CA LEU A 86 20.05 -14.78 -11.52
C LEU A 86 19.24 -13.93 -10.52
N HIS A 87 19.86 -13.54 -9.40
CA HIS A 87 19.21 -12.73 -8.38
C HIS A 87 19.41 -11.21 -8.54
N LYS A 88 20.02 -10.74 -9.64
CA LYS A 88 20.11 -9.31 -9.91
C LYS A 88 18.77 -8.80 -10.43
N PHE A 89 18.00 -8.16 -9.56
CA PHE A 89 16.85 -7.36 -9.97
C PHE A 89 17.32 -6.27 -10.95
N LYS A 90 16.92 -6.39 -12.22
CA LYS A 90 17.15 -5.37 -13.22
C LYS A 90 15.93 -4.44 -13.22
N PRO A 91 16.03 -3.22 -12.68
CA PRO A 91 14.88 -2.33 -12.66
C PRO A 91 14.41 -2.06 -14.10
N PRO A 92 13.09 -1.98 -14.34
CA PRO A 92 12.58 -1.57 -15.63
C PRO A 92 13.14 -0.17 -15.97
N LYS A 93 13.45 0.07 -17.25
CA LYS A 93 13.83 1.41 -17.72
C LYS A 93 12.73 2.38 -17.30
N ARG A 94 13.09 3.52 -16.71
CA ARG A 94 12.12 4.53 -16.30
C ARG A 94 11.39 5.06 -17.54
N SER A 95 10.14 4.62 -17.70
CA SER A 95 9.20 5.03 -18.73
C SER A 95 7.94 5.61 -18.09
N PHE A 96 7.12 6.30 -18.87
CA PHE A 96 5.82 6.80 -18.42
C PHE A 96 4.90 5.67 -17.91
N GLU A 97 4.96 4.49 -18.52
CA GLU A 97 4.23 3.30 -18.07
C GLU A 97 4.68 2.84 -16.68
N THR A 98 6.01 2.78 -16.45
CA THR A 98 6.57 2.42 -15.14
C THR A 98 6.20 3.45 -14.08
N PHE A 99 6.11 4.72 -14.46
CA PHE A 99 5.68 5.80 -13.57
C PHE A 99 4.21 5.65 -13.18
N LEU A 100 3.31 5.47 -14.15
CA LEU A 100 1.87 5.22 -13.89
C LEU A 100 1.65 3.97 -13.04
N ALA A 101 2.37 2.88 -13.32
CA ALA A 101 2.35 1.67 -12.51
C ALA A 101 2.79 1.96 -11.07
N SER A 102 3.88 2.70 -10.89
CA SER A 102 4.37 3.08 -9.55
C SER A 102 3.38 3.98 -8.79
N LEU A 103 2.66 4.86 -9.50
CA LEU A 103 1.64 5.73 -8.95
C LEU A 103 0.43 4.92 -8.49
N TYR A 104 -0.02 3.96 -9.30
CA TYR A 104 -1.16 3.09 -9.01
C TYR A 104 -0.89 2.18 -7.81
N VAL A 105 0.29 1.56 -7.71
CA VAL A 105 0.68 0.74 -6.55
C VAL A 105 0.65 1.57 -5.26
N ARG A 106 1.02 2.86 -5.34
CA ARG A 106 1.02 3.78 -4.20
C ARG A 106 -0.31 4.53 -3.99
N ARG A 107 -1.39 4.15 -4.68
CA ARG A 107 -2.69 4.86 -4.63
C ARG A 107 -3.18 5.16 -3.21
N GLY A 108 -3.02 4.22 -2.28
CA GLY A 108 -3.44 4.40 -0.88
C GLY A 108 -2.67 5.51 -0.15
N THR A 109 -1.38 5.66 -0.45
CA THR A 109 -0.55 6.73 0.13
C THR A 109 -0.93 8.09 -0.47
N PHE A 110 -1.13 8.13 -1.80
CA PHE A 110 -1.57 9.35 -2.48
C PHE A 110 -2.93 9.85 -2.01
N VAL A 111 -3.91 8.96 -1.80
CA VAL A 111 -5.24 9.34 -1.28
C VAL A 111 -5.14 9.95 0.12
N ARG A 112 -4.30 9.38 1.01
CA ARG A 112 -4.08 9.93 2.36
C ARG A 112 -3.43 11.32 2.30
N VAL A 113 -2.42 11.50 1.46
CA VAL A 113 -1.77 12.80 1.26
C VAL A 113 -2.75 13.82 0.68
N ALA A 114 -3.55 13.42 -0.32
CA ALA A 114 -4.56 14.28 -0.92
C ALA A 114 -5.62 14.72 0.11
N LEU A 115 -6.10 13.80 0.94
CA LEU A 115 -7.02 14.13 2.04
C LEU A 115 -6.39 15.05 3.07
N ALA A 116 -5.12 14.83 3.42
CA ALA A 116 -4.41 15.71 4.35
C ALA A 116 -4.30 17.14 3.80
N ILE A 117 -3.91 17.28 2.52
CA ILE A 117 -3.83 18.59 1.84
C ILE A 117 -5.20 19.25 1.77
N ALA A 118 -6.24 18.49 1.40
CA ALA A 118 -7.61 19.00 1.35
C ALA A 118 -8.09 19.47 2.73
N GLY A 119 -7.77 18.73 3.80
CA GLY A 119 -8.06 19.12 5.17
C GLY A 119 -7.36 20.42 5.58
N VAL A 120 -6.05 20.54 5.28
CA VAL A 120 -5.30 21.78 5.56
C VAL A 120 -5.88 22.96 4.78
N ALA A 121 -6.20 22.77 3.50
CA ALA A 121 -6.82 23.81 2.69
C ALA A 121 -8.18 24.22 3.26
N ALA A 122 -9.04 23.27 3.64
CA ALA A 122 -10.35 23.55 4.22
C ALA A 122 -10.24 24.34 5.53
N VAL A 123 -9.29 23.98 6.41
CA VAL A 123 -9.03 24.74 7.64
C VAL A 123 -8.51 26.12 7.32
N TRP A 124 -7.59 26.25 6.36
CA TRP A 124 -7.04 27.54 5.95
C TRP A 124 -8.12 28.48 5.41
N TYR A 125 -8.95 28.00 4.48
CA TYR A 125 -10.07 28.77 3.94
C TYR A 125 -11.13 29.08 4.99
N GLY A 126 -11.41 28.15 5.92
CA GLY A 126 -12.31 28.37 7.05
C GLY A 126 -11.82 29.49 7.97
N VAL A 127 -10.54 29.47 8.35
CA VAL A 127 -9.92 30.50 9.19
C VAL A 127 -9.88 31.84 8.46
N PHE A 128 -9.52 31.85 7.18
CA PHE A 128 -9.44 33.09 6.40
C PHE A 128 -10.82 33.70 6.15
N GLY A 129 -11.82 32.88 5.83
CA GLY A 129 -13.21 33.30 5.68
C GLY A 129 -13.81 33.78 6.99
N PHE A 130 -13.54 33.10 8.11
CA PHE A 130 -13.98 33.53 9.43
C PHE A 130 -13.30 34.82 9.88
N ALA A 131 -12.01 34.98 9.63
CA ALA A 131 -11.28 36.22 9.93
C ALA A 131 -11.79 37.39 9.07
N LEU A 132 -12.09 37.16 7.79
CA LEU A 132 -12.67 38.16 6.90
C LEU A 132 -14.09 38.56 7.34
N ALA A 133 -14.92 37.58 7.73
CA ALA A 133 -16.26 37.82 8.26
C ALA A 133 -16.23 38.57 9.60
N LEU A 134 -15.29 38.22 10.50
CA LEU A 134 -15.06 38.92 11.75
C LEU A 134 -14.59 40.36 11.52
N LEU A 135 -13.69 40.57 10.55
CA LEU A 135 -13.21 41.90 10.16
C LEU A 135 -14.35 42.76 9.60
N LEU A 136 -15.18 42.21 8.71
CA LEU A 136 -16.37 42.89 8.16
C LEU A 136 -17.41 43.21 9.24
N CYS A 137 -17.56 42.35 10.25
CA CYS A 137 -18.43 42.59 11.40
C CYS A 137 -17.87 43.67 12.33
N LEU A 138 -16.55 43.71 12.53
CA LEU A 138 -15.85 44.72 13.35
C LEU A 138 -15.81 46.11 12.72
N THR A 139 -15.82 46.21 11.39
CA THR A 139 -15.87 47.50 10.68
C THR A 139 -17.29 48.06 10.58
N GLY A 140 -18.32 47.35 11.07
CA GLY A 140 -19.71 47.83 11.06
C GLY A 140 -20.26 48.07 9.66
N VAL A 141 -19.76 47.34 8.64
CA VAL A 141 -20.27 47.45 7.27
C VAL A 141 -21.55 46.64 7.19
N ASP A 142 -22.68 47.31 7.39
CA ASP A 142 -24.02 46.74 7.30
C ASP A 142 -24.34 46.36 5.83
N TRP A 143 -24.05 45.11 5.47
CA TRP A 143 -24.43 44.51 4.18
C TRP A 143 -25.94 44.58 3.82
N PRO A 144 -26.93 44.62 4.74
CA PRO A 144 -28.33 44.64 4.32
C PRO A 144 -28.81 45.99 3.75
N ALA A 145 -28.02 47.07 3.82
CA ALA A 145 -28.43 48.37 3.28
C ALA A 145 -28.34 48.45 1.75
N LEU A 146 -27.52 47.62 1.08
CA LEU A 146 -27.32 47.71 -0.37
C LEU A 146 -28.47 47.12 -1.21
N HIS A 147 -29.36 46.33 -0.60
CA HIS A 147 -30.54 45.76 -1.27
C HIS A 147 -31.83 46.56 -1.05
N ALA A 148 -31.82 47.61 -0.23
CA ALA A 148 -32.94 48.52 -0.04
C ALA A 148 -32.82 49.74 -0.97
N ALA A 149 -32.75 49.52 -2.28
CA ALA A 149 -33.00 50.57 -3.26
C ALA A 149 -34.52 50.70 -3.49
N PRO A 150 -35.08 51.93 -3.52
CA PRO A 150 -36.53 52.17 -3.57
C PRO A 150 -37.18 51.65 -4.87
N PRO A 151 -38.50 51.37 -4.85
CA PRO A 151 -39.23 50.98 -6.06
C PRO A 151 -39.23 52.15 -7.04
N VAL A 152 -38.40 52.08 -8.08
CA VAL A 152 -38.50 52.98 -9.25
C VAL A 152 -39.70 52.49 -10.06
N GLY A 153 -40.87 52.94 -9.63
CA GLY A 153 -42.06 52.94 -10.47
C GLY A 153 -41.89 53.92 -11.62
N GLY A 154 -42.22 53.45 -12.82
CA GLY A 154 -42.61 54.30 -13.95
C GLY A 154 -41.47 54.78 -14.82
N LEU A 155 -41.25 54.08 -15.93
CA LEU A 155 -41.40 54.60 -17.30
C LEU A 155 -41.19 53.43 -18.30
N LEU A 156 -42.29 52.93 -18.86
CA LEU A 156 -42.41 52.20 -20.13
C LEU A 156 -41.89 53.06 -21.32
N PRO A 157 -41.86 52.62 -22.60
CA PRO A 157 -41.93 51.27 -23.21
C PRO A 157 -40.81 51.10 -24.29
N GLU A 158 -40.98 50.16 -25.25
CA GLU A 158 -40.22 50.02 -26.51
C GLU A 158 -38.87 49.31 -26.44
N CYS A 159 -38.91 47.98 -26.64
CA CYS A 159 -38.11 47.29 -27.66
C CYS A 159 -38.72 45.89 -27.86
N LEU A 160 -39.88 45.88 -28.52
CA LEU A 160 -40.27 44.74 -29.35
C LEU A 160 -39.21 44.64 -30.46
N GLY A 161 -38.46 43.55 -30.46
CA GLY A 161 -37.50 43.22 -31.51
C GLY A 161 -37.49 41.71 -31.66
N GLU A 162 -38.47 41.23 -32.43
CA GLU A 162 -38.38 40.12 -33.38
C GLU A 162 -37.10 39.25 -33.24
N VAL A 163 -37.23 38.07 -32.63
CA VAL A 163 -36.32 36.96 -32.93
C VAL A 163 -37.18 35.77 -33.28
N ASP A 164 -37.47 35.70 -34.58
CA ASP A 164 -38.03 34.55 -35.27
C ASP A 164 -37.27 33.26 -34.89
N LEU A 165 -38.05 32.24 -34.56
CA LEU A 165 -37.61 30.85 -34.50
C LEU A 165 -37.15 30.41 -35.90
N TRP A 166 -35.87 30.09 -36.04
CA TRP A 166 -35.35 29.03 -36.89
C TRP A 166 -34.18 28.34 -36.18
#